data_AF-A0A9W4KK88-F1
#
_entry.id   AF-A0A9W4KK88-F1
#
_cell.length_a   1.000
_cell.length_b   1.000
_cell.length_c   1.000
_cell.angle_alpha   90.00
_cell.angle_beta   90.00
_cell.angle_gamma   90.00
#
_symmetry.space_group_name_H-M   'P 1'
#
loop_
_entity.id
_entity.type
_entity.pdbx_description
1 polymer ?
#
loop_
_entity_poly.entity_id
_entity_poly.type
_entity_poly.pdbx_seq_one_letter_code
_entity_poly.pdbx_strand_id
1 'polypeptide(L)'
;MATSVINQGTSIARPSPDPAEAPAASFLSLNSTTASVNLEAKALFSAIQTLFDHLHAHPDNVAKLNATYPRRDVVKTAALHKTESDQKFTIDLSPMRNSWIPETVSKSLDPHGLGEVFNFFNAVSAQYVPTILSSLSILAGTDLAAAHTPHNMKYRLCDYNPNTAAPSRRMDVEPTRIMGPSP
;
A
#
# COMPACT_ATOMS: atom_id res chain seq x y z
N MET A 1 -16.55 50.51 47.61
CA MET A 1 -15.51 49.46 47.45
C MET A 1 -16.19 48.22 46.90
N ALA A 2 -15.54 47.57 45.92
CA ALA A 2 -15.90 46.33 45.24
C ALA A 2 -17.21 46.31 44.41
N THR A 3 -17.06 46.38 43.10
CA THR A 3 -17.88 45.65 42.11
C THR A 3 -17.05 45.56 40.82
N SER A 4 -16.36 44.44 40.63
CA SER A 4 -15.76 44.12 39.34
C SER A 4 -16.83 43.46 38.46
N VAL A 5 -16.97 44.01 37.25
CA VAL A 5 -17.73 43.42 36.15
C VAL A 5 -16.75 42.52 35.39
N ILE A 6 -17.04 41.22 35.28
CA ILE A 6 -16.32 40.31 34.38
C ILE A 6 -17.31 39.82 33.31
N ASN A 7 -17.07 40.28 32.08
CA ASN A 7 -17.77 39.87 30.89
C ASN A 7 -17.54 38.38 30.61
N GLN A 8 -18.64 37.66 30.36
CA GLN A 8 -18.62 36.34 29.73
C GLN A 8 -18.17 36.48 28.28
N GLY A 9 -17.02 35.90 27.96
CA GLY A 9 -16.60 35.57 26.60
C GLY A 9 -16.46 34.06 26.49
N THR A 10 -17.51 33.39 26.02
CA THR A 10 -17.48 31.96 25.72
C THR A 10 -16.55 31.74 24.53
N SER A 11 -15.30 31.39 24.80
CA SER A 11 -14.37 30.91 23.78
C SER A 11 -14.87 29.53 23.33
N ILE A 12 -15.36 29.45 22.09
CA ILE A 12 -15.64 28.18 21.43
C ILE A 12 -14.28 27.54 21.18
N ALA A 13 -13.88 26.65 22.08
CA ALA A 13 -12.75 25.77 21.88
C ALA A 13 -13.02 24.93 20.63
N ARG A 14 -12.16 25.11 19.62
CA ARG A 14 -12.05 24.24 18.45
C ARG A 14 -11.85 22.80 18.95
N PRO A 15 -12.65 21.81 18.51
CA PRO A 15 -12.39 20.43 18.89
C PRO A 15 -10.98 20.07 18.43
N SER A 16 -10.16 19.59 19.38
CA SER A 16 -8.89 18.95 19.05
C SER A 16 -9.15 17.88 18.01
N PRO A 17 -8.30 17.74 16.98
CA PRO A 17 -8.36 16.56 16.14
C PRO A 17 -8.08 15.37 17.06
N ASP A 18 -9.05 14.46 17.17
CA ASP A 18 -8.83 13.15 17.78
C ASP A 18 -7.58 12.53 17.14
N PRO A 19 -6.73 11.83 17.91
CA PRO A 19 -5.65 11.04 17.32
C PRO A 19 -6.28 10.14 16.27
N ALA A 20 -5.85 10.26 15.02
CA ALA A 20 -6.31 9.39 13.95
C ALA A 20 -6.16 7.95 14.42
N GLU A 21 -7.29 7.24 14.55
CA GLU A 21 -7.30 5.84 14.97
C GLU A 21 -6.35 5.06 14.07
N ALA A 22 -5.36 4.41 14.67
CA ALA A 22 -4.34 3.68 13.93
C ALA A 22 -5.05 2.62 13.07
N PRO A 23 -4.65 2.42 11.80
CA PRO A 23 -5.28 1.43 10.95
C PRO A 23 -5.18 0.05 11.61
N ALA A 24 -6.31 -0.54 11.98
CA ALA A 24 -6.37 -1.88 12.58
C ALA A 24 -6.97 -2.87 11.58
N ALA A 25 -6.25 -3.96 11.29
CA ALA A 25 -6.81 -5.10 10.57
C ALA A 25 -7.46 -6.04 11.58
N SER A 26 -8.72 -6.43 11.37
CA SER A 26 -9.44 -7.39 12.23
C SER A 26 -9.75 -8.68 11.48
N PHE A 27 -9.47 -9.82 12.11
CA PHE A 27 -9.76 -11.16 11.63
C PHE A 27 -10.89 -11.76 12.45
N LEU A 28 -11.89 -12.33 11.79
CA LEU A 28 -13.04 -12.98 12.42
C LEU A 28 -13.02 -14.48 12.14
N SER A 29 -13.10 -15.29 13.18
CA SER A 29 -13.29 -16.73 13.06
C SER A 29 -14.77 -17.12 13.11
N LEU A 30 -15.07 -18.32 12.61
CA LEU A 30 -16.40 -18.97 12.64
C LEU A 30 -16.95 -19.12 14.07
N ASN A 31 -16.08 -19.08 15.08
CA ASN A 31 -16.46 -19.12 16.50
C ASN A 31 -16.58 -17.72 17.15
N SER A 32 -16.72 -16.67 16.34
CA SER A 32 -16.82 -15.27 16.78
C SER A 32 -15.60 -14.74 17.55
N THR A 33 -14.46 -15.42 17.46
CA THR A 33 -13.20 -14.88 17.97
C THR A 33 -12.68 -13.82 17.00
N THR A 34 -12.39 -12.63 17.53
CA THR A 34 -11.78 -11.53 16.78
C THR A 34 -10.31 -11.38 17.18
N ALA A 35 -9.41 -11.27 16.21
CA ALA A 35 -8.02 -10.88 16.44
C ALA A 35 -7.70 -9.62 15.64
N SER A 36 -7.05 -8.63 16.26
CA SER A 36 -6.70 -7.38 15.59
C SER A 36 -5.19 -7.16 15.51
N VAL A 37 -4.75 -6.50 14.44
CA VAL A 37 -3.35 -6.10 14.22
C VAL A 37 -3.34 -4.61 13.90
N ASN A 38 -2.70 -3.82 14.75
CA ASN A 38 -2.47 -2.40 14.51
C ASN A 38 -1.33 -2.25 13.49
N LEU A 39 -1.59 -1.55 12.39
CA LEU A 39 -0.66 -1.29 11.30
C LEU A 39 -0.30 0.20 11.31
N GLU A 40 0.82 0.56 11.94
CA GLU A 40 1.34 1.93 11.98
C GLU A 40 2.33 2.22 10.83
N ALA A 41 2.23 1.48 9.72
CA ALA A 41 3.11 1.66 8.58
C ALA A 41 2.71 2.87 7.75
N LYS A 42 3.58 3.89 7.68
CA LYS A 42 3.39 5.04 6.77
C LYS A 42 3.60 4.59 5.32
N ALA A 43 2.61 4.82 4.47
CA ALA A 43 2.69 4.47 3.06
C ALA A 43 3.76 5.28 2.31
N LEU A 44 4.58 4.59 1.51
CA LEU A 44 5.66 5.18 0.71
C LEU A 44 5.22 5.64 -0.68
N PHE A 45 4.13 6.42 -0.77
CA PHE A 45 3.56 6.81 -2.07
C PHE A 45 4.58 7.55 -2.96
N SER A 46 5.36 8.48 -2.39
CA SER A 46 6.35 9.27 -3.16
C SER A 46 7.48 8.41 -3.73
N ALA A 47 8.03 7.48 -2.94
CA ALA A 47 9.10 6.60 -3.40
C ALA A 47 8.61 5.59 -4.45
N ILE A 48 7.41 5.04 -4.23
CA ILE A 48 6.75 4.15 -5.20
C ILE A 48 6.51 4.88 -6.52
N GLN A 49 5.99 6.10 -6.48
CA GLN A 49 5.75 6.91 -7.67
C GLN A 49 7.05 7.24 -8.41
N THR A 50 8.07 7.70 -7.69
CA THR A 50 9.39 8.02 -8.27
C THR A 50 10.01 6.81 -8.95
N LEU A 51 9.88 5.63 -8.34
CA LEU A 51 10.38 4.38 -8.91
C LEU A 51 9.65 4.03 -10.20
N PHE A 52 8.32 4.14 -10.19
CA PHE A 52 7.52 3.86 -11.38
C PHE A 52 7.81 4.82 -12.52
N ASP A 53 7.84 6.13 -12.25
CA ASP A 53 8.15 7.17 -13.25
C ASP A 53 9.52 6.93 -13.88
N HIS A 54 10.53 6.58 -13.06
CA HIS A 54 11.87 6.27 -13.55
C HIS A 54 11.90 5.01 -14.43
N LEU A 55 11.23 3.94 -14.02
CA LEU A 55 11.20 2.68 -14.77
C LEU A 55 10.41 2.80 -16.08
N HIS A 56 9.37 3.63 -16.13
CA HIS A 56 8.69 3.97 -17.38
C HIS A 56 9.60 4.72 -18.36
N ALA A 57 10.40 5.67 -17.86
CA ALA A 57 11.31 6.45 -18.68
C ALA A 57 12.57 5.69 -19.13
N HIS A 58 12.94 4.60 -18.44
CA HIS A 58 14.21 3.89 -18.65
C HIS A 58 14.00 2.37 -18.85
N PRO A 59 13.57 1.93 -20.05
CA PRO A 59 13.32 0.52 -20.35
C PRO A 59 14.56 -0.38 -20.18
N ASP A 60 15.77 0.16 -20.33
CA ASP A 60 17.01 -0.60 -20.08
C ASP A 60 17.15 -1.01 -18.61
N ASN A 61 16.68 -0.18 -17.67
CA ASN A 61 16.69 -0.51 -16.25
C ASN A 61 15.65 -1.58 -15.93
N VAL A 62 14.50 -1.55 -16.62
CA VAL A 62 13.50 -2.62 -16.57
C VAL A 62 14.10 -3.95 -17.07
N ALA A 63 14.81 -3.92 -18.20
CA ALA A 63 15.47 -5.11 -18.74
C ALA A 63 16.51 -5.68 -17.75
N LYS A 64 17.32 -4.83 -17.11
CA LYS A 64 18.29 -5.25 -16.07
C LYS A 64 17.61 -5.88 -14.85
N LEU A 65 16.50 -5.32 -14.38
CA LEU A 65 15.71 -5.91 -13.30
C LEU A 65 15.15 -7.28 -13.70
N ASN A 66 14.57 -7.39 -14.89
CA ASN A 66 13.99 -8.65 -15.38
C ASN A 66 15.05 -9.72 -15.66
N ALA A 67 16.27 -9.32 -16.09
CA ALA A 67 17.39 -10.23 -16.27
C ALA A 67 17.82 -10.94 -14.96
N THR A 68 17.51 -10.35 -13.80
CA THR A 68 17.72 -10.98 -12.49
C THR A 68 16.86 -12.25 -12.32
N TYR A 69 15.73 -12.34 -13.03
CA TYR A 69 14.74 -13.42 -12.89
C TYR A 69 14.33 -13.97 -14.25
N PRO A 70 15.21 -14.74 -14.91
CA PRO A 70 15.01 -15.15 -16.31
C PRO A 70 13.76 -16.02 -16.55
N ARG A 71 13.16 -16.58 -15.49
CA ARG A 71 11.93 -17.39 -15.58
C ARG A 71 10.65 -16.59 -15.35
N ARG A 72 10.72 -15.44 -14.66
CA ARG A 72 9.56 -14.61 -14.32
C ARG A 72 10.01 -13.17 -14.10
N ASP A 73 9.58 -12.29 -14.99
CA ASP A 73 9.84 -10.85 -14.88
C ASP A 73 9.42 -10.28 -13.53
N VAL A 74 10.26 -9.38 -13.01
CA VAL A 74 9.97 -8.53 -11.84
C VAL A 74 8.98 -7.48 -12.23
N VAL A 75 9.30 -6.79 -13.32
CA VAL A 75 8.51 -5.72 -13.89
C VAL A 75 7.69 -6.30 -15.01
N LYS A 76 6.37 -6.27 -14.85
CA LYS A 76 5.43 -6.80 -15.84
C LYS A 76 4.62 -5.67 -16.43
N THR A 77 4.53 -5.70 -17.76
CA THR A 77 3.72 -4.81 -18.58
C THR A 77 2.47 -5.57 -19.05
N ALA A 78 1.60 -5.95 -18.10
CA ALA A 78 0.50 -6.88 -18.38
C ALA A 78 -0.57 -6.33 -19.34
N ALA A 79 -0.53 -5.04 -19.70
CA ALA A 79 -1.59 -4.45 -20.50
C ALA A 79 -1.22 -3.25 -21.38
N LEU A 80 -0.04 -3.21 -22.00
CA LEU A 80 0.14 -2.32 -23.16
C LEU A 80 -0.87 -2.65 -24.28
N HIS A 81 -1.36 -3.91 -24.35
CA HIS A 81 -2.24 -4.40 -25.42
C HIS A 81 -3.68 -4.74 -24.99
N LYS A 82 -3.99 -4.75 -23.68
CA LYS A 82 -5.34 -5.04 -23.17
C LYS A 82 -5.96 -3.77 -22.60
N THR A 83 -6.80 -3.10 -23.39
CA THR A 83 -7.44 -1.82 -23.03
C THR A 83 -8.30 -1.89 -21.77
N GLU A 84 -8.77 -3.08 -21.38
CA GLU A 84 -9.64 -3.28 -20.21
C GLU A 84 -8.91 -3.46 -18.88
N SER A 85 -7.59 -3.72 -18.89
CA SER A 85 -6.84 -3.84 -17.64
C SER A 85 -6.61 -2.46 -17.05
N ASP A 86 -6.88 -2.29 -15.77
CA ASP A 86 -6.49 -1.10 -14.99
C ASP A 86 -5.06 -1.20 -14.47
N GLN A 87 -4.53 -2.43 -14.33
CA GLN A 87 -3.15 -2.71 -13.94
C GLN A 87 -2.28 -2.88 -15.18
N LYS A 88 -1.43 -1.89 -15.45
CA LYS A 88 -0.64 -1.81 -16.69
C LYS A 88 0.82 -2.12 -16.45
N PHE A 89 1.30 -1.73 -15.26
CA PHE A 89 2.69 -1.81 -14.90
C PHE A 89 2.80 -2.24 -13.44
N THR A 90 3.40 -3.41 -13.20
CA THR A 90 3.48 -4.00 -11.86
C THR A 90 4.89 -4.45 -11.53
N ILE A 91 5.31 -4.29 -10.28
CA ILE A 91 6.58 -4.79 -9.76
C ILE A 91 6.27 -5.90 -8.76
N ASP A 92 6.63 -7.14 -9.09
CA ASP A 92 6.53 -8.31 -8.22
C ASP A 92 7.81 -8.46 -7.41
N LEU A 93 7.70 -8.30 -6.10
CA LEU A 93 8.83 -8.32 -5.18
C LEU A 93 8.60 -9.36 -4.06
N SER A 94 9.70 -9.85 -3.52
CA SER A 94 9.69 -10.70 -2.32
C SER A 94 11.06 -10.66 -1.67
N PRO A 95 11.19 -10.79 -0.34
CA PRO A 95 12.47 -10.61 0.33
C PRO A 95 13.58 -11.53 -0.23
N MET A 96 13.25 -12.81 -0.45
CA MET A 96 14.18 -13.77 -1.05
C MET A 96 14.61 -13.34 -2.46
N ARG A 97 13.66 -12.92 -3.30
CA ARG A 97 13.98 -12.51 -4.67
C ARG A 97 14.85 -11.26 -4.66
N ASN A 98 14.48 -10.25 -3.90
CA ASN A 98 15.19 -8.97 -3.88
C ASN A 98 16.69 -9.14 -3.57
N SER A 99 17.07 -10.14 -2.77
CA SER A 99 18.48 -10.49 -2.50
C SER A 99 19.29 -10.93 -3.73
N TRP A 100 18.63 -11.33 -4.82
CA TRP A 100 19.28 -11.72 -6.08
C TRP A 100 19.52 -10.55 -7.01
N ILE A 101 18.93 -9.38 -6.76
CA ILE A 101 19.14 -8.19 -7.57
C ILE A 101 20.60 -7.77 -7.44
N PRO A 102 21.36 -7.67 -8.55
CA PRO A 102 22.75 -7.27 -8.49
C PRO A 102 22.90 -5.93 -7.80
N GLU A 103 23.92 -5.81 -6.94
CA GLU A 103 24.17 -4.59 -6.16
C GLU A 103 24.30 -3.34 -7.07
N THR A 104 24.86 -3.52 -8.27
CA THR A 104 24.98 -2.46 -9.28
C THR A 104 23.62 -1.94 -9.74
N VAL A 105 22.67 -2.85 -10.00
CA VAL A 105 21.29 -2.50 -10.38
C VAL A 105 20.58 -1.84 -9.20
N SER A 106 20.72 -2.42 -8.00
CA SER A 106 20.13 -1.88 -6.78
C SER A 106 20.61 -0.44 -6.51
N LYS A 107 21.93 -0.20 -6.53
CA LYS A 107 22.52 1.14 -6.33
C LYS A 107 22.08 2.14 -7.39
N SER A 108 21.91 1.70 -8.64
CA SER A 108 21.45 2.59 -9.71
C SER A 108 19.99 3.03 -9.56
N LEU A 109 19.17 2.24 -8.86
CA LEU A 109 17.75 2.49 -8.65
C LEU A 109 17.42 3.04 -7.25
N ASP A 110 18.39 3.02 -6.35
CA ASP A 110 18.27 3.53 -4.98
C ASP A 110 17.83 5.01 -4.94
N PRO A 111 18.43 5.94 -5.72
CA PRO A 111 18.00 7.34 -5.76
C PRO A 111 16.58 7.53 -6.31
N HIS A 112 16.02 6.49 -6.93
CA HIS A 112 14.69 6.49 -7.51
C HIS A 112 13.67 5.75 -6.62
N GLY A 113 14.03 5.46 -5.37
CA GLY A 113 13.10 4.92 -4.36
C GLY A 113 13.09 3.40 -4.21
N LEU A 114 13.93 2.65 -4.93
CA LEU A 114 13.97 1.18 -4.81
C LEU A 114 14.38 0.74 -3.40
N GLY A 115 15.40 1.37 -2.81
CA GLY A 115 15.85 1.03 -1.46
C GLY A 115 14.80 1.34 -0.39
N GLU A 116 14.13 2.49 -0.49
CA GLU A 116 13.01 2.84 0.41
C GLU A 116 11.90 1.79 0.34
N VAL A 117 11.49 1.40 -0.88
CA VAL A 117 10.51 0.35 -1.10
C VAL A 117 10.94 -0.98 -0.48
N PHE A 118 12.20 -1.40 -0.67
CA PHE A 118 12.70 -2.65 -0.10
C PHE A 118 12.72 -2.61 1.42
N ASN A 119 13.23 -1.52 2.01
CA ASN A 119 13.31 -1.34 3.45
C ASN A 119 11.91 -1.38 4.08
N PHE A 120 10.94 -0.71 3.46
CA PHE A 120 9.56 -0.71 3.93
C PHE A 120 8.95 -2.11 3.92
N PHE A 121 8.99 -2.85 2.81
CA PHE A 121 8.37 -4.18 2.77
C PHE A 121 9.11 -5.21 3.61
N ASN A 122 10.43 -5.07 3.78
CA ASN A 122 11.19 -5.87 4.74
C ASN A 122 10.76 -5.56 6.18
N ALA A 123 10.61 -4.29 6.54
CA ALA A 123 10.12 -3.88 7.86
C ALA A 123 8.68 -4.36 8.10
N VAL A 124 7.78 -4.21 7.13
CA VAL A 124 6.40 -4.71 7.20
C VAL A 124 6.40 -6.23 7.37
N SER A 125 7.23 -6.94 6.61
CA SER A 125 7.34 -8.40 6.70
C SER A 125 7.86 -8.83 8.07
N ALA A 126 8.89 -8.16 8.60
CA ALA A 126 9.47 -8.50 9.90
C ALA A 126 8.54 -8.16 11.07
N GLN A 127 7.82 -7.04 10.99
CA GLN A 127 7.00 -6.53 12.09
C GLN A 127 5.61 -7.17 12.13
N TYR A 128 4.93 -7.30 10.98
CA TYR A 128 3.50 -7.65 10.96
C TYR A 128 3.23 -9.10 10.62
N VAL A 129 4.08 -9.77 9.83
CA VAL A 129 3.83 -11.18 9.47
C VAL A 129 3.81 -12.09 10.70
N PRO A 130 4.75 -11.98 11.67
CA PRO A 130 4.69 -12.80 12.88
C PRO A 130 3.39 -12.57 13.68
N THR A 131 2.96 -11.32 13.81
CA THR A 131 1.73 -10.97 14.54
C THR A 131 0.49 -11.51 13.83
N ILE A 132 0.40 -11.33 12.50
CA ILE A 132 -0.70 -11.88 11.70
C ILE A 132 -0.74 -13.40 11.81
N LEU A 133 0.41 -14.07 11.66
CA LEU A 133 0.48 -15.53 11.79
C LEU A 133 0.08 -15.98 13.19
N SER A 134 0.52 -15.30 14.24
CA SER A 134 0.13 -15.61 15.62
C SER A 134 -1.38 -15.49 15.83
N SER A 135 -1.98 -14.40 15.35
CA SER A 135 -3.44 -14.21 15.38
C SER A 135 -4.16 -15.32 14.63
N LEU A 136 -3.71 -15.65 13.41
CA LEU A 136 -4.33 -16.71 12.62
C LEU A 136 -4.13 -18.10 13.24
N SER A 137 -3.00 -18.37 13.89
CA SER A 137 -2.75 -19.62 14.62
C SER A 137 -3.75 -19.81 15.75
N ILE A 138 -4.05 -18.74 16.51
CA ILE A 138 -5.08 -18.75 17.57
C ILE A 138 -6.45 -19.09 16.97
N LEU A 139 -6.82 -18.44 15.87
CA LEU A 139 -8.11 -18.65 15.23
C LEU A 139 -8.24 -20.05 14.60
N ALA A 140 -7.14 -20.59 14.07
CA ALA A 140 -7.11 -21.90 13.43
C ALA A 140 -6.93 -23.06 14.43
N GLY A 141 -6.57 -22.78 15.69
CA GLY A 141 -6.27 -23.79 16.70
C GLY A 141 -5.03 -24.64 16.36
N THR A 142 -4.15 -24.13 15.49
CA THR A 142 -2.95 -24.83 15.03
C THR A 142 -1.83 -23.83 14.77
N ASP A 143 -0.57 -24.24 14.93
CA ASP A 143 0.57 -23.35 14.72
C ASP A 143 0.89 -23.15 13.23
N LEU A 144 0.41 -22.03 12.67
CA LEU A 144 0.71 -21.63 11.31
C LEU A 144 2.12 -21.06 11.14
N ALA A 145 2.80 -20.65 12.21
CA ALA A 145 4.17 -20.15 12.12
C ALA A 145 5.13 -21.28 11.75
N ALA A 146 4.92 -22.49 12.29
CA ALA A 146 5.68 -23.69 11.92
C ALA A 146 5.51 -24.09 10.43
N ALA A 147 4.35 -23.81 9.84
CA ALA A 147 4.08 -24.08 8.43
C ALA A 147 4.56 -22.96 7.49
N HIS A 148 4.80 -21.76 8.02
CA HIS A 148 5.21 -20.61 7.24
C HIS A 148 6.72 -20.61 6.99
N THR A 149 7.12 -20.83 5.74
CA THR A 149 8.52 -20.63 5.34
C THR A 149 8.86 -19.13 5.35
N PRO A 150 9.85 -18.69 6.16
CA PRO A 150 10.31 -17.31 6.12
C PRO A 150 10.60 -16.89 4.68
N HIS A 151 10.22 -15.68 4.28
CA HIS A 151 10.46 -15.12 2.94
C HIS A 151 9.54 -15.64 1.82
N ASN A 152 8.54 -16.49 2.10
CA ASN A 152 7.49 -16.84 1.13
C ASN A 152 6.37 -15.79 1.04
N MET A 153 6.70 -14.53 1.30
CA MET A 153 5.81 -13.38 1.15
C MET A 153 6.10 -12.70 -0.18
N LYS A 154 5.06 -12.43 -0.96
CA LYS A 154 5.16 -11.69 -2.23
C LYS A 154 4.30 -10.44 -2.13
N TYR A 155 4.91 -9.31 -2.45
CA TYR A 155 4.22 -8.04 -2.56
C TYR A 155 4.25 -7.59 -4.02
N ARG A 156 3.13 -7.04 -4.46
CA ARG A 156 2.98 -6.50 -5.81
C ARG A 156 2.70 -5.01 -5.69
N LEU A 157 3.59 -4.20 -6.24
CA LEU A 157 3.32 -2.80 -6.50
C LEU A 157 2.59 -2.70 -7.82
N CYS A 158 1.46 -2.00 -7.84
CA CYS A 158 0.70 -1.72 -9.05
C CYS A 158 0.68 -0.23 -9.29
N ASP A 159 1.13 0.19 -10.46
CA ASP A 159 0.95 1.56 -10.91
C ASP A 159 -0.44 1.74 -11.52
N TYR A 160 -1.17 2.73 -11.00
CA TYR A 160 -2.43 3.21 -11.52
C TYR A 160 -2.23 4.61 -12.11
N ASN A 161 -1.32 4.73 -13.08
CA ASN A 161 -1.09 5.97 -13.78
C ASN A 161 -2.34 6.32 -14.65
N PRO A 162 -2.96 7.50 -14.51
CA PRO A 162 -4.14 7.88 -15.29
C PRO A 162 -3.93 7.83 -16.80
N ASN A 163 -2.68 7.98 -17.27
CA ASN A 163 -2.34 7.89 -18.69
C ASN A 163 -2.34 6.44 -19.21
N THR A 164 -2.27 5.44 -18.33
CA THR A 164 -2.24 4.02 -18.69
C THR A 164 -3.48 3.27 -18.20
N ALA A 165 -4.15 3.75 -17.14
CA ALA A 165 -5.41 3.23 -16.64
C ALA A 165 -6.51 3.34 -17.71
N ALA A 166 -7.38 2.35 -17.80
CA ALA A 166 -8.50 2.37 -18.75
C ALA A 166 -9.33 3.66 -18.57
N PRO A 167 -9.64 4.42 -19.63
CA PRO A 167 -10.26 5.75 -19.52
C PRO A 167 -11.70 5.76 -18.96
N SER A 168 -12.29 4.59 -18.70
CA SER A 168 -13.70 4.42 -18.38
C SER A 168 -14.05 4.22 -16.90
N ARG A 169 -13.15 4.55 -15.96
CA ARG A 169 -13.53 4.72 -14.54
C ARG A 169 -13.23 6.12 -14.01
N ARG A 170 -13.67 7.15 -14.74
CA ARG A 170 -14.15 8.34 -14.05
C ARG A 170 -15.40 7.90 -13.29
N MET A 171 -15.44 8.11 -11.98
CA MET A 171 -16.71 8.15 -11.29
C MET A 171 -17.46 9.34 -11.89
N ASP A 172 -18.28 9.07 -12.91
CA ASP A 172 -19.33 9.97 -13.30
C ASP A 172 -20.28 10.06 -12.11
N VAL A 173 -19.98 10.98 -11.20
CA VAL A 173 -20.97 11.52 -10.29
C VAL A 173 -21.88 12.36 -11.17
N GLU A 174 -22.83 11.71 -11.83
CA GLU A 174 -23.96 12.40 -12.43
C GLU A 174 -24.77 12.99 -11.27
N PRO A 175 -24.93 14.32 -11.16
CA PRO A 175 -25.80 14.88 -10.15
C PRO A 175 -27.23 14.60 -10.60
N THR A 176 -27.89 13.64 -9.93
CA THR A 176 -29.33 13.42 -10.05
C THR A 176 -30.05 14.74 -9.76
N ARG A 177 -30.41 15.46 -10.83
CA ARG A 177 -31.22 16.67 -10.76
C ARG A 177 -32.65 16.21 -10.51
N ILE A 178 -33.03 16.14 -9.24
CA ILE A 178 -34.43 15.97 -8.84
C ILE A 178 -35.17 17.24 -9.26
N MET A 179 -35.81 17.21 -10.43
CA MET A 179 -36.85 18.19 -10.77
C MET A 179 -38.11 17.80 -10.01
N GLY A 180 -38.45 18.61 -9.00
CA GLY A 180 -39.76 18.55 -8.35
C GLY A 180 -40.88 18.91 -9.33
N PRO A 181 -42.13 18.55 -9.01
CA PRO A 181 -43.26 18.79 -9.89
C PRO A 181 -43.57 20.29 -9.95
N SER A 182 -43.78 20.82 -11.16
CA SER A 182 -44.33 22.17 -11.35
C SER A 182 -45.85 22.15 -11.16
N PRO A 183 -46.44 23.20 -10.57
CA PRO A 183 -47.88 23.38 -10.45
C PRO A 183 -48.56 23.66 -11.79
#